data_AF-A0A859JCR0-F1
#
_entry.id   AF-A0A859JCR0-F1
#
_cell.length_a   1.000
_cell.length_b   1.000
_cell.length_c   1.000
_cell.angle_alpha   90.00
_cell.angle_beta   90.00
_cell.angle_gamma   90.00
#
_symmetry.space_group_name_H-M   'P 1'
#
loop_
_entity.id
_entity.type
_entity.pdbx_description
1 polymer ?
#
loop_
_entity_poly.entity_id
_entity_poly.type
_entity_poly.pdbx_seq_one_letter_code
_entity_poly.pdbx_strand_id
1 'polypeptide(L)' 'QLSNYMGSGEWIMKHYRGWKHWVTYGCCPDTPYLDITYHFVMQRLPLYFIVNVIIPCLLFSFLTGLVFYLPT' A
#
# COMPACT_ATOMS: atom_id res chain seq x y z
N GLN A 1 -21.89 -3.28 -1.52
CA GLN A 1 -21.09 -2.29 -2.28
C GLN A 1 -20.35 -1.40 -1.28
N LEU A 2 -19.08 -1.08 -1.54
CA LEU A 2 -18.27 -0.15 -0.71
C LEU A 2 -18.75 1.30 -0.91
N SER A 3 -19.96 1.63 -0.45
CA SER A 3 -20.61 2.93 -0.69
C SER A 3 -19.91 4.11 -0.01
N ASN A 4 -19.03 3.86 0.95
CA ASN A 4 -18.31 4.88 1.73
C ASN A 4 -16.78 4.83 1.55
N TYR A 5 -16.27 4.26 0.45
CA TYR A 5 -14.83 4.28 0.21
C TYR A 5 -14.37 5.71 -0.19
N MET A 6 -13.60 6.35 0.68
CA MET A 6 -12.90 7.59 0.35
C MET A 6 -11.58 7.24 -0.35
N GLY A 7 -11.44 7.62 -1.61
CA GLY A 7 -10.21 7.40 -2.37
C GLY A 7 -9.04 8.18 -1.75
N SER A 8 -7.93 7.49 -1.47
CA SER A 8 -6.67 8.11 -1.05
C SER A 8 -5.74 8.25 -2.26
N GLY A 9 -5.05 9.40 -2.38
CA GLY A 9 -4.02 9.60 -3.40
C GLY A 9 -2.75 8.78 -3.15
N GLU A 10 -2.58 8.24 -1.94
CA GLU A 10 -1.42 7.43 -1.56
C GLU A 10 -1.69 5.92 -1.57
N TRP A 11 -2.96 5.52 -1.64
CA TRP A 11 -3.37 4.12 -1.47
C TRP A 11 -4.50 3.73 -2.41
N ILE A 12 -4.30 2.61 -3.10
CA ILE A 12 -5.32 1.97 -3.94
C ILE A 12 -5.77 0.68 -3.27
N MET A 13 -7.07 0.50 -3.06
CA MET A 13 -7.61 -0.80 -2.66
C MET A 13 -7.66 -1.75 -3.85
N LYS A 14 -6.94 -2.87 -3.76
CA LYS A 14 -6.93 -3.91 -4.79
C LYS A 14 -8.01 -4.95 -4.58
N HIS A 15 -8.11 -5.46 -3.36
CA HIS A 15 -9.07 -6.51 -3.01
C HIS A 15 -9.60 -6.34 -1.60
N TYR A 16 -10.86 -6.70 -1.40
CA TYR A 16 -11.50 -6.76 -0.09
C TYR A 16 -12.23 -8.10 0.01
N ARG A 17 -12.08 -8.81 1.14
CA ARG A 17 -12.78 -10.08 1.38
C ARG A 17 -13.14 -10.20 2.85
N GLY A 18 -14.41 -10.49 3.12
CA GLY A 18 -14.89 -10.84 4.46
C GLY A 18 -15.09 -12.35 4.54
N TRP A 19 -14.61 -12.96 5.63
CA TRP A 19 -14.86 -14.36 5.94
C TRP A 19 -15.49 -14.49 7.31
N LYS A 20 -16.46 -15.38 7.39
CA LYS A 20 -17.09 -15.78 8.65
C LYS A 20 -16.41 -17.05 9.12
N HIS A 21 -15.84 -17.03 10.32
CA HIS A 21 -15.20 -18.19 10.91
C HIS A 21 -15.87 -18.55 12.24
N TRP A 22 -15.81 -19.84 12.56
CA TRP A 22 -16.40 -20.42 13.75
C TRP A 22 -15.26 -21.08 14.51
N VAL A 23 -14.78 -20.40 15.56
CA VAL A 23 -13.65 -20.88 16.38
C VAL A 23 -14.18 -21.56 17.62
N THR A 24 -13.79 -22.81 17.83
CA THR A 24 -13.94 -23.49 19.11
C THR A 24 -12.64 -23.33 19.90
N TYR A 25 -12.72 -22.69 21.07
CA TYR A 25 -11.57 -22.53 21.95
C TYR A 25 -11.47 -23.74 22.90
N GLY A 26 -10.25 -24.17 23.23
CA GLY A 26 -10.03 -25.31 24.13
C GLY A 26 -10.59 -25.13 25.55
N CYS A 27 -10.93 -23.90 25.94
CA CYS A 27 -11.58 -23.60 27.21
C CYS A 27 -13.10 -23.92 27.21
N CYS A 28 -13.74 -23.98 26.05
CA CYS A 28 -15.19 -24.18 25.89
C CYS A 28 -15.47 -24.97 24.59
N PRO A 29 -15.43 -26.32 24.61
CA PRO A 29 -15.64 -27.16 23.42
C PRO A 29 -17.10 -27.15 22.93
N ASP A 30 -18.06 -26.78 23.78
CA ASP A 30 -19.50 -26.94 23.50
C ASP A 30 -20.09 -25.79 22.67
N THR A 31 -19.43 -24.64 22.61
CA THR A 31 -19.94 -23.45 21.92
C THR A 31 -18.92 -22.87 20.93
N PRO A 32 -19.18 -22.93 19.61
CA PRO A 32 -18.35 -22.24 18.63
C PRO A 32 -18.59 -20.73 18.68
N TYR A 33 -17.52 -19.96 18.87
CA TYR A 33 -17.56 -18.50 18.82
C TYR A 33 -17.47 -18.02 17.38
N LEU A 34 -18.30 -17.04 17.04
CA LEU A 34 -18.35 -16.50 15.70
C LEU A 34 -17.47 -15.26 15.56
N ASP A 35 -16.49 -15.32 14.66
CA ASP A 35 -15.72 -14.16 14.24
C ASP A 35 -15.99 -13.80 12.77
N ILE A 36 -15.99 -12.50 12.49
CA ILE A 36 -16.08 -11.98 11.13
C ILE A 36 -14.77 -11.24 10.85
N THR A 37 -13.91 -11.86 10.06
CA THR A 37 -12.60 -11.31 9.72
C THR A 37 -12.67 -10.64 8.34
N TYR A 38 -12.41 -9.33 8.30
CA TYR A 38 -12.31 -8.56 7.07
C TYR A 38 -10.85 -8.38 6.67
N HIS A 39 -10.51 -8.80 5.46
CA HIS A 39 -9.20 -8.64 4.87
C HIS A 39 -9.23 -7.57 3.79
N PHE A 40 -8.43 -6.52 3.95
CA PHE A 40 -8.28 -5.43 2.99
C PHE A 40 -6.86 -5.44 2.41
N VAL A 41 -6.75 -5.65 1.11
CA VAL A 41 -5.47 -5.59 0.39
C VAL A 41 -5.34 -4.21 -0.23
N MET A 42 -4.43 -3.41 0.32
CA MET A 42 -4.15 -2.04 -0.12
C MET A 42 -2.74 -1.95 -0.71
N GLN A 43 -2.59 -1.24 -1.83
CA GLN A 43 -1.30 -0.97 -2.45
C GLN A 43 -0.92 0.51 -2.29
N ARG A 44 0.32 0.79 -1.88
CA ARG A 44 0.92 2.13 -1.86
C ARG A 44 1.14 2.66 -3.27
N LEU A 45 0.78 3.92 -3.51
CA LEU A 45 1.07 4.65 -4.72
C LEU A 45 2.16 5.70 -4.44
N PRO A 46 3.43 5.46 -4.80
CA PRO A 46 4.54 6.34 -4.43
C PRO A 46 4.65 7.59 -5.34
N LEU A 47 3.55 8.10 -5.90
CA LEU A 47 3.57 9.17 -6.90
C LEU A 47 4.30 10.43 -6.41
N TYR A 48 4.01 10.85 -5.17
CA TYR A 48 4.68 11.99 -4.55
C TYR A 48 6.19 11.77 -4.37
N PHE A 49 6.59 10.56 -4.00
CA PHE A 49 7.99 10.20 -3.80
C PHE A 49 8.76 10.19 -5.12
N ILE A 50 8.16 9.68 -6.20
CA ILE A 50 8.76 9.69 -7.53
C ILE A 50 9.02 11.13 -7.99
N VAL A 51 8.02 12.01 -7.88
CA VAL A 51 8.12 13.39 -8.37
C VAL A 51 9.11 14.21 -7.54
N ASN A 52 9.04 14.14 -6.21
CA ASN A 52 9.82 15.04 -5.36
C ASN A 52 11.19 14.51 -4.94
N VAL A 53 11.47 13.21 -5.10
CA VAL A 53 12.76 12.62 -4.71
C VAL A 53 13.50 12.06 -5.92
N ILE A 54 12.84 11.23 -6.74
CA ILE A 54 13.52 10.56 -7.87
C ILE A 54 13.91 11.56 -8.96
N ILE A 55 13.00 12.45 -9.38
CA ILE A 55 13.30 13.46 -10.40
C ILE A 55 14.51 14.35 -10.03
N PRO A 56 14.56 14.99 -8.84
CA PRO A 56 15.72 15.81 -8.50
C PRO A 56 17.02 15.00 -8.38
N CYS A 57 16.97 13.75 -7.92
CA CYS A 57 18.14 12.87 -7.90
C CYS A 57 18.65 12.53 -9.31
N LEU A 58 17.75 12.29 -10.27
CA LEU A 58 18.11 12.05 -11.67
C LEU A 58 18.70 13.30 -12.33
N LEU A 59 18.13 14.48 -12.05
CA LEU A 59 18.67 15.75 -12.53
C LEU A 59 20.08 15.99 -11.99
N PHE A 60 20.31 15.77 -10.70
CA PHE A 60 21.64 15.93 -10.09
C PHE A 60 22.66 14.95 -10.71
N SER A 61 22.27 13.68 -10.88
CA SER A 61 23.13 12.67 -11.51
C SER A 61 23.44 12.99 -12.98
N PHE A 62 22.50 13.59 -13.71
CA PHE A 62 22.73 14.06 -15.06
C PHE A 62 23.69 15.25 -15.10
N LEU A 63 23.50 16.22 -14.21
CA LEU A 63 24.38 17.39 -14.08
C LEU A 63 25.82 16.98 -13.76
N THR A 64 26.03 16.02 -12.84
CA THR A 64 27.38 15.52 -12.54
C THR A 64 28.00 14.80 -13.73
N GLY A 65 27.23 14.04 -14.51
CA GLY A 65 27.71 13.46 -15.77
C GLY A 65 28.11 14.52 -16.80
N LEU A 66 27.30 15.58 -16.94
CA LEU A 66 27.53 16.66 -17.90
C LEU A 66 28.80 17.46 -17.60
N VAL A 67 29.19 17.58 -16.32
CA VAL A 67 30.47 18.19 -15.93
C VAL A 67 31.68 17.48 -16.57
N PHE A 68 31.64 16.16 -16.74
CA PHE A 68 32.72 15.44 -17.42
C PHE A 68 32.73 15.66 -18.94
N TYR A 69 31.59 16.03 -19.52
CA TYR A 69 31.45 16.31 -20.95
C TYR A 69 31.75 17.77 -21.32
N LEU A 70 31.65 18.71 -20.37
CA LEU A 70 32.04 20.09 -20.58
C LEU A 70 33.58 20.16 -20.52
N PRO A 71 34.30 20.34 -21.65
CA PRO A 71 35.73 20.54 -21.58
C PRO A 71 35.94 21.93 -21.00
N THR A 72 36.56 22.00 -19.82
CA THR A 72 37.12 23.25 -19.29
C THR A 72 38.35 23.65 -20.08
#